data_AF-A0A928XQ72-F1
#
_entry.id   AF-A0A928XQ72-F1
#
_cell.length_a   1.000
_cell.length_b   1.000
_cell.length_c   1.000
_cell.angle_alpha   90.00
_cell.angle_beta   90.00
_cell.angle_gamma   90.00
#
_symmetry.space_group_name_H-M   'P 1'
#
loop_
_entity.id
_entity.type
_entity.pdbx_description
1 polymer ?
#
loop_
_entity_poly.entity_id
_entity_poly.type
_entity_poly.pdbx_seq_one_letter_code
_entity_poly.pdbx_strand_id
1 'polypeptide(L)'
;MDPFAPINGISLERYAELGAALDGVDKDKAKKEEILRAEGVTVADYDAAVAGWTARMQDMSLMGRVATAFMPMYQAALARKKGGAARVSYEDYVHVSALIKIYGFEAAIEAAGVSMSDWTEAGGHWNNTMAANMMQYAGHHNYVSQEEAKIRGGAPPRKVTVTKDTSAAAQAAPNAQALQQQAMMDPVQAAMMNPAYQQSQMAAASIMANPLGFGLGQAASFMTGGIVAGSKVKVAWSDGNQYPASVMQAAPNQYLVQFDNGSQQWVPSNAVSKA
;
A
#
# COMPACT_ATOMS: atom_id res chain seq x y z
N MET A 1 20.14 9.91 -25.37
CA MET A 1 20.51 8.70 -24.62
C MET A 1 19.23 8.11 -24.07
N ASP A 2 19.01 6.79 -24.18
CA ASP A 2 17.83 6.16 -23.58
C ASP A 2 17.97 6.18 -22.05
N PRO A 3 17.07 6.88 -21.31
CA PRO A 3 17.16 6.98 -19.86
C PRO A 3 16.99 5.63 -19.14
N PHE A 4 16.45 4.61 -19.82
CA PHE A 4 16.20 3.28 -19.27
C PHE A 4 17.16 2.20 -19.77
N ALA A 5 18.19 2.57 -20.55
CA ALA A 5 19.20 1.63 -21.03
C ALA A 5 19.86 0.88 -19.84
N PRO A 6 19.93 -0.47 -19.85
CA PRO A 6 20.58 -1.24 -18.79
C PRO A 6 22.02 -0.79 -18.54
N ILE A 7 22.45 -0.84 -17.28
CA ILE A 7 23.83 -0.55 -16.87
C ILE A 7 24.47 -1.87 -16.46
N ASN A 8 25.55 -2.28 -17.14
CA ASN A 8 26.16 -3.60 -17.00
C ASN A 8 25.14 -4.75 -17.09
N GLY A 9 24.14 -4.63 -17.98
CA GLY A 9 23.08 -5.63 -18.14
C GLY A 9 21.99 -5.58 -17.06
N ILE A 10 22.11 -4.71 -16.05
CA ILE A 10 21.11 -4.52 -14.99
C ILE A 10 20.09 -3.46 -15.46
N SER A 11 18.87 -3.91 -15.77
CA SER A 11 17.73 -3.03 -16.06
C SER A 11 17.27 -2.29 -14.80
N LEU A 12 16.44 -1.25 -14.95
CA LEU A 12 15.88 -0.52 -13.81
C LEU A 12 15.03 -1.43 -12.90
N GLU A 13 14.30 -2.36 -13.51
CA GLU A 13 13.51 -3.37 -12.79
C GLU A 13 14.41 -4.33 -12.02
N ARG A 14 15.46 -4.86 -12.66
CA ARG A 14 16.42 -5.75 -11.99
C ARG A 14 17.16 -5.02 -10.87
N TYR A 15 17.46 -3.74 -11.06
CA TYR A 15 18.03 -2.90 -10.01
C TYR A 15 17.08 -2.72 -8.82
N ALA A 16 15.78 -2.55 -9.05
CA ALA A 16 14.77 -2.48 -8.00
C ALA A 16 14.64 -3.81 -7.24
N GLU A 17 14.71 -4.95 -7.93
CA GLU A 17 14.72 -6.29 -7.33
C GLU A 17 15.93 -6.53 -6.45
N LEU A 18 17.14 -6.22 -6.94
CA LEU A 18 18.38 -6.35 -6.19
C LEU A 18 18.41 -5.41 -4.98
N GLY A 19 17.93 -4.17 -5.15
CA GLY A 19 17.77 -3.24 -4.05
C GLY A 19 16.84 -3.80 -2.97
N ALA A 20 15.70 -4.38 -3.36
CA ALA A 20 14.79 -5.01 -2.42
C ALA A 20 15.46 -6.21 -1.74
N ALA A 21 16.15 -7.08 -2.48
CA ALA A 21 16.89 -8.23 -1.96
C ALA A 21 17.95 -7.84 -0.92
N LEU A 22 18.58 -6.68 -1.10
CA LEU A 22 19.62 -6.15 -0.21
C LEU A 22 19.08 -5.29 0.94
N ASP A 23 17.79 -4.95 0.96
CA ASP A 23 17.15 -4.18 2.03
C ASP A 23 17.46 -4.78 3.42
N GLY A 24 18.07 -3.96 4.28
CA GLY A 24 18.48 -4.32 5.65
C GLY A 24 19.86 -5.00 5.76
N VAL A 25 20.59 -5.14 4.65
CA VAL A 25 21.88 -5.87 4.58
C VAL A 25 23.05 -4.94 4.19
N ASP A 26 22.81 -3.65 4.06
CA ASP A 26 23.75 -2.67 3.50
C ASP A 26 25.08 -2.57 4.26
N LYS A 27 25.06 -2.90 5.56
CA LYS A 27 26.23 -2.85 6.46
C LYS A 27 26.98 -4.18 6.55
N ASP A 28 26.39 -5.28 6.08
CA ASP A 28 26.98 -6.62 6.09
C ASP A 28 27.50 -6.96 4.69
N LYS A 29 28.78 -6.67 4.46
CA LYS A 29 29.42 -6.87 3.15
C LYS A 29 29.43 -8.34 2.71
N ALA A 30 29.59 -9.27 3.64
CA ALA A 30 29.63 -10.70 3.33
C ALA A 30 28.26 -11.19 2.87
N LYS A 31 27.21 -10.75 3.57
CA LYS A 31 25.82 -11.11 3.22
C LYS A 31 25.32 -10.39 1.96
N LYS A 32 25.75 -9.14 1.71
CA LYS A 32 25.51 -8.44 0.44
C LYS A 32 26.11 -9.22 -0.73
N GLU A 33 27.36 -9.67 -0.61
CA GLU A 33 28.04 -10.43 -1.65
C GLU A 33 27.38 -11.79 -1.89
N GLU A 34 26.96 -12.49 -0.83
CA GLU A 34 26.24 -13.75 -0.93
C GLU A 34 24.92 -13.61 -1.72
N ILE A 35 24.11 -12.60 -1.38
CA ILE A 35 22.83 -12.34 -2.06
C ILE A 35 23.05 -11.98 -3.53
N LEU A 36 24.00 -11.08 -3.83
CA LEU A 36 24.30 -10.69 -5.20
C LEU A 36 24.79 -11.87 -6.04
N ARG A 37 25.64 -12.73 -5.45
CA ARG A 37 26.13 -13.95 -6.12
C ARG A 37 25.00 -14.94 -6.40
N ALA A 38 24.07 -15.12 -5.45
CA ALA A 38 22.88 -15.96 -5.65
C ALA A 38 21.98 -15.43 -6.78
N GLU A 39 21.94 -14.11 -6.96
CA GLU A 39 21.21 -13.42 -8.02
C GLU A 39 21.98 -13.32 -9.35
N GLY A 40 23.18 -13.92 -9.43
CA GLY A 40 24.03 -13.95 -10.63
C GLY A 40 24.70 -12.62 -10.97
N VAL A 41 24.79 -11.69 -10.01
CA VAL A 41 25.34 -10.34 -10.20
C VAL A 41 26.63 -10.20 -9.40
N THR A 42 27.68 -9.65 -10.02
CA THR A 42 28.92 -9.35 -9.29
C THR A 42 28.77 -8.07 -8.48
N VAL A 43 29.51 -7.94 -7.39
CA VAL A 43 29.52 -6.70 -6.59
C VAL A 43 29.94 -5.50 -7.44
N ALA A 44 30.90 -5.68 -8.35
CA ALA A 44 31.36 -4.65 -9.26
C ALA A 44 30.25 -4.17 -10.22
N ASP A 45 29.48 -5.10 -10.78
CA ASP A 45 28.36 -4.77 -11.68
C ASP A 45 27.23 -4.09 -10.93
N TYR A 46 26.93 -4.53 -9.71
CA TYR A 46 25.92 -3.88 -8.87
C TYR A 46 26.34 -2.47 -8.45
N ASP A 47 27.60 -2.25 -8.07
CA ASP A 47 28.08 -0.92 -7.67
C ASP A 47 28.13 0.03 -8.89
N ALA A 48 28.47 -0.45 -10.09
CA ALA A 48 28.32 0.30 -11.34
C ALA A 48 26.84 0.61 -11.66
N ALA A 49 25.98 -0.39 -11.43
CA ALA A 49 24.54 -0.33 -11.18
C ALA A 49 24.08 0.94 -10.47
N VAL A 50 24.42 0.98 -9.17
CA VAL A 50 24.08 2.05 -8.25
C VAL A 50 24.60 3.39 -8.78
N ALA A 51 25.88 3.48 -9.14
CA ALA A 51 26.49 4.73 -9.60
C ALA A 51 25.77 5.30 -10.84
N GLY A 52 25.48 4.46 -11.83
CA GLY A 52 24.82 4.89 -13.06
C GLY A 52 23.35 5.26 -12.86
N TRP A 53 22.59 4.52 -12.06
CA TRP A 53 21.20 4.87 -11.76
C TRP A 53 21.11 6.12 -10.88
N THR A 54 22.00 6.29 -9.90
CA THR A 54 22.10 7.52 -9.10
C THR A 54 22.43 8.73 -9.97
N ALA A 55 23.38 8.62 -10.90
CA ALA A 55 23.69 9.71 -11.83
C ALA A 55 22.48 10.10 -12.68
N ARG A 56 21.70 9.13 -13.17
CA ARG A 56 20.46 9.39 -13.92
C ARG A 56 19.33 9.96 -13.06
N MET A 57 19.28 9.64 -11.77
CA MET A 57 18.34 10.24 -10.83
C MET A 57 18.73 11.67 -10.43
N GLN A 58 20.01 12.03 -10.51
CA GLN A 58 20.51 13.39 -10.21
C GLN A 58 20.50 14.32 -11.43
N ASP A 59 20.47 13.77 -12.65
CA ASP A 59 20.34 14.53 -13.88
C ASP A 59 18.95 15.19 -13.95
N MET A 60 18.92 16.53 -13.93
CA MET A 60 17.67 17.32 -13.94
C MET A 60 16.75 17.02 -15.14
N SER A 61 17.29 16.53 -16.26
CA SER A 61 16.52 16.16 -17.45
C SER A 61 15.91 14.75 -17.38
N LEU A 62 16.40 13.91 -16.45
CA LEU A 62 16.02 12.49 -16.32
C LEU A 62 15.39 12.15 -14.97
N MET A 63 15.68 12.92 -13.92
CA MET A 63 15.27 12.71 -12.52
C MET A 63 13.80 12.33 -12.41
N GLY A 64 12.90 13.15 -12.95
CA GLY A 64 11.45 12.94 -12.84
C GLY A 64 10.96 11.66 -13.54
N ARG A 65 11.66 11.16 -14.55
CA ARG A 65 11.26 9.96 -15.31
C ARG A 65 11.77 8.69 -14.66
N VAL A 66 13.06 8.67 -14.30
CA VAL A 66 13.70 7.49 -13.70
C VAL A 66 13.18 7.26 -12.27
N ALA A 67 13.01 8.32 -11.47
CA ALA A 67 12.48 8.19 -10.11
C ALA A 67 11.01 7.72 -10.11
N THR A 68 10.17 8.28 -10.98
CA THR A 68 8.76 7.87 -11.11
C THR A 68 8.61 6.42 -11.57
N ALA A 69 9.51 5.94 -12.43
CA ALA A 69 9.53 4.55 -12.85
C ALA A 69 10.06 3.59 -11.77
N PHE A 70 11.10 4.01 -11.03
CA PHE A 70 11.77 3.16 -10.04
C PHE A 70 10.90 2.88 -8.82
N MET A 71 10.23 3.89 -8.27
CA MET A 71 9.46 3.77 -7.02
C MET A 71 8.44 2.62 -7.01
N PRO A 72 7.52 2.49 -8.00
CA PRO A 72 6.56 1.39 -8.01
C PRO A 72 7.24 0.02 -8.17
N MET A 73 8.32 -0.07 -8.96
CA MET A 73 9.07 -1.32 -9.14
C MET A 73 9.75 -1.77 -7.85
N TYR A 74 10.35 -0.83 -7.12
CA TYR A 74 11.00 -1.11 -5.83
C TYR A 74 10.01 -1.54 -4.77
N GLN A 75 8.86 -0.86 -4.66
CA GLN A 75 7.80 -1.24 -3.73
C GLN A 75 7.21 -2.62 -4.06
N ALA A 76 7.02 -2.92 -5.34
CA ALA A 76 6.60 -4.24 -5.79
C ALA A 76 7.63 -5.32 -5.44
N ALA A 77 8.92 -5.06 -5.66
CA ALA A 77 9.99 -5.99 -5.30
C ALA A 77 10.09 -6.22 -3.80
N LEU A 78 9.95 -5.17 -2.98
CA LEU A 78 9.88 -5.29 -1.52
C LEU A 78 8.66 -6.11 -1.07
N ALA A 79 7.50 -5.90 -1.69
CA ALA A 79 6.29 -6.67 -1.40
C ALA A 79 6.49 -8.17 -1.74
N ARG A 80 7.15 -8.49 -2.85
CA ARG A 80 7.51 -9.88 -3.21
C ARG A 80 8.49 -10.48 -2.20
N LYS A 81 9.53 -9.75 -1.80
CA LYS A 81 10.51 -10.20 -0.79
C LYS A 81 9.88 -10.48 0.57
N LYS A 82 8.86 -9.70 0.95
CA LYS A 82 8.07 -9.92 2.18
C LYS A 82 7.14 -11.14 2.09
N GLY A 83 7.21 -11.92 1.01
CA GLY A 83 6.42 -13.13 0.80
C GLY A 83 5.14 -12.89 0.01
N GLY A 84 4.91 -11.71 -0.56
CA GLY A 84 3.64 -11.36 -1.18
C GLY A 84 2.56 -11.01 -0.16
N ALA A 85 1.47 -10.38 -0.63
CA ALA A 85 0.38 -9.99 0.26
C ALA A 85 -0.39 -11.23 0.70
N ALA A 86 -0.73 -11.32 1.99
CA ALA A 86 -1.65 -12.34 2.48
C ALA A 86 -3.01 -12.19 1.79
N ARG A 87 -3.50 -13.31 1.28
CA ARG A 87 -4.83 -13.47 0.69
C ARG A 87 -5.56 -14.58 1.41
N VAL A 88 -6.86 -14.38 1.58
CA VAL A 88 -7.80 -15.40 2.04
C VAL A 88 -8.97 -15.43 1.05
N SER A 89 -9.66 -16.56 0.96
CA SER A 89 -10.89 -16.64 0.15
C SER A 89 -11.96 -15.67 0.68
N TYR A 90 -12.93 -15.30 -0.15
CA TYR A 90 -14.04 -14.44 0.30
C TYR A 90 -14.83 -15.10 1.44
N GLU A 91 -15.04 -16.40 1.34
CA GLU A 91 -15.76 -17.20 2.34
C GLU A 91 -15.02 -17.21 3.68
N ASP A 92 -13.69 -17.35 3.66
CA ASP A 92 -12.87 -17.25 4.86
C ASP A 92 -12.84 -15.83 5.43
N TYR A 93 -12.83 -14.80 4.58
CA TYR A 93 -12.95 -13.42 5.02
C TYR A 93 -14.28 -13.16 5.75
N VAL A 94 -15.38 -13.67 5.21
CA VAL A 94 -16.71 -13.62 5.83
C VAL A 94 -16.71 -14.40 7.16
N HIS A 95 -16.09 -15.57 7.20
CA HIS A 95 -15.99 -16.40 8.41
C HIS A 95 -15.25 -15.69 9.54
N VAL A 96 -14.06 -15.13 9.29
CA VAL A 96 -13.31 -14.40 10.31
C VAL A 96 -14.04 -13.13 10.74
N SER A 97 -14.69 -12.43 9.81
CA SER A 97 -15.53 -11.27 10.13
C SER A 97 -16.67 -11.64 11.08
N ALA A 98 -17.29 -12.81 10.89
CA ALA A 98 -18.32 -13.32 11.79
C ALA A 98 -17.72 -13.71 13.16
N LEU A 99 -16.57 -14.37 13.20
CA LEU A 99 -15.86 -14.69 14.45
C LEU A 99 -15.53 -13.42 15.26
N ILE A 100 -15.08 -12.35 14.60
CA ILE A 100 -14.78 -11.06 15.25
C ILE A 100 -16.02 -10.48 15.94
N LYS A 101 -17.21 -10.59 15.32
CA LYS A 101 -18.47 -10.15 15.94
C LYS A 101 -18.86 -10.98 17.16
N ILE A 102 -18.48 -12.26 17.20
CA ILE A 102 -18.87 -13.18 18.27
C ILE A 102 -17.88 -13.12 19.44
N TYR A 103 -16.58 -13.20 19.16
CA TYR A 103 -15.52 -13.39 20.16
C TYR A 103 -14.70 -12.13 20.42
N GLY A 104 -14.88 -11.07 19.62
CA GLY A 104 -13.95 -9.95 19.58
C GLY A 104 -12.71 -10.27 18.74
N PHE A 105 -11.92 -9.24 18.46
CA PHE A 105 -10.83 -9.32 17.48
C PHE A 105 -9.76 -10.36 17.83
N GLU A 106 -9.14 -10.27 19.01
CA GLU A 106 -8.01 -11.13 19.37
C GLU A 106 -8.37 -12.62 19.40
N ALA A 107 -9.48 -12.97 20.05
CA ALA A 107 -9.96 -14.35 20.14
C ALA A 107 -10.41 -14.90 18.78
N ALA A 108 -10.96 -14.06 17.90
CA ALA A 108 -11.35 -14.49 16.55
C ALA A 108 -10.14 -14.82 15.67
N ILE A 109 -9.07 -14.04 15.77
CA ILE A 109 -7.83 -14.27 15.02
C ILE A 109 -7.17 -15.58 15.46
N GLU A 110 -7.11 -15.83 16.77
CA GLU A 110 -6.65 -17.11 17.32
C GLU A 110 -7.54 -18.29 16.88
N ALA A 111 -8.87 -18.13 17.00
CA ALA A 111 -9.85 -19.14 16.60
C ALA A 111 -9.72 -19.49 15.10
N ALA A 112 -9.55 -18.49 14.24
CA ALA A 112 -9.32 -18.66 12.80
C ALA A 112 -7.92 -19.18 12.45
N GLY A 113 -6.96 -19.11 13.39
CA GLY A 113 -5.57 -19.50 13.17
C GLY A 113 -4.85 -18.65 12.14
N VAL A 114 -5.21 -17.37 12.04
CA VAL A 114 -4.56 -16.40 11.17
C VAL A 114 -3.65 -15.50 12.01
N SER A 115 -2.56 -14.98 11.45
CA SER A 115 -1.77 -13.96 12.15
C SER A 115 -2.45 -12.59 12.03
N MET A 116 -2.19 -11.68 12.98
CA MET A 116 -2.68 -10.30 12.90
C MET A 116 -2.22 -9.61 11.61
N SER A 117 -0.96 -9.79 11.22
CA SER A 117 -0.41 -9.21 10.00
C SER A 117 -1.10 -9.74 8.74
N ASP A 118 -1.32 -11.05 8.65
CA ASP A 118 -1.98 -11.65 7.49
C ASP A 118 -3.45 -11.20 7.42
N TRP A 119 -4.12 -11.07 8.55
CA TRP A 119 -5.49 -10.57 8.60
C TRP A 119 -5.59 -9.11 8.18
N THR A 120 -4.67 -8.24 8.63
CA THR A 120 -4.65 -6.83 8.20
C THR A 120 -4.47 -6.70 6.69
N GLU A 121 -3.55 -7.48 6.10
CA GLU A 121 -3.31 -7.50 4.66
C GLU A 121 -4.52 -8.03 3.88
N ALA A 122 -5.09 -9.15 4.33
CA ALA A 122 -6.27 -9.77 3.73
C ALA A 122 -7.52 -8.87 3.85
N GLY A 123 -7.69 -8.18 4.97
CA GLY A 123 -8.77 -7.22 5.18
C GLY A 123 -8.64 -6.00 4.28
N GLY A 124 -7.42 -5.46 4.13
CA GLY A 124 -7.14 -4.40 3.16
C GLY A 124 -7.51 -4.80 1.73
N HIS A 125 -7.18 -6.03 1.33
CA HIS A 125 -7.56 -6.57 0.02
C HIS A 125 -9.07 -6.61 -0.20
N TRP A 126 -9.81 -7.23 0.73
CA TRP A 126 -11.25 -7.42 0.56
C TRP A 126 -12.02 -6.12 0.66
N ASN A 127 -11.59 -5.18 1.50
CA ASN A 127 -12.17 -3.84 1.55
C ASN A 127 -12.06 -3.12 0.20
N ASN A 128 -10.86 -3.15 -0.42
CA ASN A 128 -10.66 -2.56 -1.74
C ASN A 128 -11.45 -3.30 -2.84
N THR A 129 -11.49 -4.64 -2.78
CA THR A 129 -12.18 -5.47 -3.77
C THR A 129 -13.69 -5.26 -3.72
N MET A 130 -14.28 -5.21 -2.53
CA MET A 130 -15.71 -4.94 -2.34
C MET A 130 -16.07 -3.51 -2.74
N ALA A 131 -15.20 -2.53 -2.45
CA ALA A 131 -15.41 -1.15 -2.88
C ALA A 131 -15.37 -1.01 -4.41
N ALA A 132 -14.48 -1.73 -5.09
CA ALA A 132 -14.41 -1.73 -6.55
C ALA A 132 -15.58 -2.49 -7.20
N ASN A 133 -16.13 -3.49 -6.53
CA ASN A 133 -17.16 -4.40 -7.07
C ASN A 133 -18.45 -4.37 -6.25
N MET A 134 -18.95 -3.17 -5.91
CA MET A 134 -20.05 -3.00 -4.96
C MET A 134 -21.31 -3.82 -5.31
N MET A 135 -21.67 -3.90 -6.59
CA MET A 135 -22.86 -4.67 -7.01
C MET A 135 -22.72 -6.17 -6.76
N GLN A 136 -21.51 -6.71 -6.89
CA GLN A 136 -21.24 -8.13 -6.65
C GLN A 136 -21.25 -8.48 -5.16
N TYR A 137 -20.81 -7.55 -4.31
CA TYR A 137 -20.64 -7.76 -2.87
C TYR A 137 -21.64 -6.99 -2.00
N ALA A 138 -22.71 -6.43 -2.58
CA ALA A 138 -23.73 -5.67 -1.85
C ALA A 138 -24.37 -6.46 -0.69
N GLY A 139 -24.39 -7.79 -0.79
CA GLY A 139 -24.89 -8.70 0.24
C GLY A 139 -23.88 -9.06 1.35
N HIS A 140 -22.68 -8.47 1.39
CA HIS A 140 -21.62 -8.85 2.33
C HIS A 140 -22.09 -8.91 3.80
N HIS A 141 -22.81 -7.89 4.26
CA HIS A 141 -23.33 -7.86 5.63
C HIS A 141 -24.31 -9.00 5.92
N ASN A 142 -25.10 -9.42 4.93
CA ASN A 142 -26.01 -10.54 5.06
C ASN A 142 -25.22 -11.85 5.15
N TYR A 143 -24.17 -12.02 4.35
CA TYR A 143 -23.31 -13.21 4.41
C TYR A 143 -22.61 -13.33 5.77
N VAL A 144 -22.07 -12.24 6.31
CA VAL A 144 -21.47 -12.23 7.65
C VAL A 144 -22.50 -12.54 8.73
N SER A 145 -23.71 -11.99 8.63
CA SER A 145 -24.78 -12.25 9.62
C SER A 145 -25.30 -13.69 9.56
N GLN A 146 -25.37 -14.29 8.36
CA GLN A 146 -25.72 -15.70 8.19
C GLN A 146 -24.64 -16.61 8.78
N GLU A 147 -23.37 -16.30 8.52
CA GLU A 147 -22.25 -17.08 9.08
C GLU A 147 -22.16 -16.94 10.60
N GLU A 148 -22.40 -15.74 11.14
CA GLU A 148 -22.54 -15.51 12.58
C GLU A 148 -23.65 -16.39 13.18
N ALA A 149 -24.83 -16.41 12.55
CA ALA A 149 -25.96 -17.20 13.03
C ALA A 149 -25.62 -18.70 13.05
N LYS A 150 -24.90 -19.21 12.05
CA LYS A 150 -24.44 -20.61 12.04
C LYS A 150 -23.50 -20.91 13.19
N ILE A 151 -22.52 -20.05 13.46
CA ILE A 151 -21.54 -20.25 14.54
C ILE A 151 -22.22 -20.17 15.91
N ARG A 152 -23.13 -19.19 16.11
CA ARG A 152 -23.96 -19.13 17.33
C ARG A 152 -24.89 -20.33 17.47
N GLY A 153 -25.32 -20.92 16.35
CA GLY A 153 -26.06 -22.18 16.29
C GLY A 153 -25.25 -23.44 16.59
N GLY A 154 -23.96 -23.30 16.92
CA GLY A 154 -23.10 -24.40 17.35
C GLY A 154 -22.13 -24.91 16.29
N ALA A 155 -22.04 -24.27 15.11
CA ALA A 155 -21.00 -24.60 14.15
C ALA A 155 -19.61 -24.21 14.70
N PRO A 156 -18.60 -25.11 14.68
CA PRO A 156 -17.29 -24.79 15.21
C PRO A 156 -16.56 -23.75 14.34
N PRO A 157 -15.73 -22.87 14.94
CA PRO A 157 -14.81 -22.02 14.18
C PRO A 157 -13.91 -22.85 13.27
N ARG A 158 -13.74 -22.43 12.02
CA ARG A 158 -12.85 -23.07 11.06
C ARG A 158 -11.52 -22.32 10.99
N LYS A 159 -10.45 -23.09 10.74
CA LYS A 159 -9.15 -22.53 10.40
C LYS A 159 -9.16 -22.01 8.96
N VAL A 160 -8.60 -20.84 8.76
CA VAL A 160 -8.53 -20.17 7.45
C VAL A 160 -7.24 -20.55 6.74
N THR A 161 -7.33 -20.69 5.42
CA THR A 161 -6.15 -20.87 4.58
C THR A 161 -5.66 -19.51 4.09
N VAL A 162 -4.46 -19.12 4.53
CA VAL A 162 -3.77 -17.94 4.01
C VAL A 162 -2.91 -18.36 2.83
N THR A 163 -3.20 -17.80 1.66
CA THR A 163 -2.33 -17.89 0.49
C THR A 163 -1.48 -16.64 0.39
N LYS A 164 -0.21 -16.81 0.06
CA LYS A 164 0.73 -15.71 -0.14
C LYS A 164 0.82 -15.41 -1.63
N ASP A 165 0.21 -14.31 -2.04
CA ASP A 165 0.12 -13.92 -3.44
C ASP A 165 1.24 -12.94 -3.79
N THR A 166 2.24 -13.45 -4.49
CA THR A 166 3.36 -12.68 -5.04
C THR A 166 3.01 -12.02 -6.40
N SER A 167 1.90 -12.43 -7.02
CA SER A 167 1.47 -11.97 -8.34
C SER A 167 0.71 -10.63 -8.30
N ALA A 168 0.03 -10.32 -7.20
CA ALA A 168 -0.59 -9.00 -6.99
C ALA A 168 0.44 -7.85 -6.97
N ALA A 169 1.66 -8.11 -6.47
CA ALA A 169 2.78 -7.17 -6.56
C ALA A 169 3.37 -7.07 -7.98
N ALA A 170 3.11 -8.03 -8.86
CA ALA A 170 3.52 -7.99 -10.27
C ALA A 170 2.52 -7.24 -11.17
N GLN A 171 1.22 -7.27 -10.84
CA GLN A 171 0.17 -6.66 -11.67
C GLN A 171 0.00 -5.14 -11.47
N ALA A 172 0.49 -4.58 -10.36
CA ALA A 172 0.43 -3.13 -10.09
C ALA A 172 1.67 -2.35 -10.58
N ALA A 173 2.72 -3.04 -11.04
CA ALA A 173 3.93 -2.39 -11.54
C ALA A 173 3.82 -2.23 -13.06
N PRO A 174 3.70 -1.00 -13.60
CA PRO A 174 3.91 -0.80 -15.02
C PRO A 174 5.34 -1.26 -15.37
N ASN A 175 5.46 -2.19 -16.31
CA ASN A 175 6.77 -2.62 -16.80
C ASN A 175 7.49 -1.42 -17.46
N ALA A 176 8.83 -1.44 -17.44
CA ALA A 176 9.62 -0.33 -17.98
C ALA A 176 9.27 0.00 -19.45
N GLN A 177 8.82 -1.00 -20.21
CA GLN A 177 8.35 -0.84 -21.59
C GLN A 177 7.02 -0.08 -21.69
N ALA A 178 6.04 -0.30 -20.81
CA ALA A 178 4.78 0.47 -20.81
C ALA A 178 5.02 1.94 -20.41
N LEU A 179 5.93 2.18 -19.46
CA LEU A 179 6.35 3.54 -19.11
C LEU A 179 7.14 4.22 -20.23
N GLN A 180 7.94 3.48 -20.99
CA GLN A 180 8.66 3.98 -22.17
C GLN A 180 7.69 4.38 -23.29
N GLN A 181 6.58 3.66 -23.46
CA GLN A 181 5.49 4.04 -24.38
C GLN A 181 4.72 5.27 -23.89
N GLN A 182 4.43 5.39 -22.59
CA GLN A 182 3.81 6.60 -22.01
C GLN A 182 4.72 7.83 -22.10
N ALA A 183 6.05 7.65 -22.03
CA ALA A 183 7.03 8.74 -22.12
C ALA A 183 7.19 9.32 -23.54
N MET A 184 6.57 8.71 -24.56
CA MET A 184 6.50 9.25 -25.94
C MET A 184 5.23 10.08 -26.20
N MET A 185 4.30 10.15 -25.25
CA MET A 185 3.10 11.00 -25.36
C MET A 185 3.35 12.41 -24.79
N ASP A 186 2.67 13.40 -25.38
CA ASP A 186 2.73 14.82 -25.03
C ASP A 186 2.58 15.05 -23.50
N PRO A 187 3.44 15.87 -22.84
CA PRO A 187 3.47 16.05 -21.39
C PRO A 187 2.14 16.49 -20.75
N VAL A 188 1.24 17.15 -21.50
CA VAL A 188 -0.10 17.50 -21.01
C VAL A 188 -1.02 16.27 -20.94
N GLN A 189 -0.85 15.32 -21.86
CA GLN A 189 -1.62 14.09 -21.94
C GLN A 189 -1.11 13.05 -20.92
N ALA A 190 0.21 13.02 -20.68
CA ALA A 190 0.84 12.19 -19.66
C ALA A 190 0.41 12.55 -18.22
N ALA A 191 0.11 13.83 -17.95
CA ALA A 191 -0.41 14.26 -16.65
C ALA A 191 -1.85 13.77 -16.39
N MET A 192 -2.70 13.70 -17.42
CA MET A 192 -4.07 13.17 -17.31
C MET A 192 -4.14 11.63 -17.26
N MET A 193 -3.15 10.94 -17.83
CA MET A 193 -3.04 9.47 -17.78
C MET A 193 -2.19 8.96 -16.61
N ASN A 194 -1.71 9.83 -15.72
CA ASN A 194 -0.98 9.40 -14.54
C ASN A 194 -1.89 8.51 -13.67
N PRO A 195 -1.52 7.24 -13.41
CA PRO A 195 -2.33 6.32 -12.61
C PRO A 195 -2.59 6.86 -11.20
N ALA A 196 -1.68 7.65 -10.64
CA ALA A 196 -1.87 8.31 -9.34
C ALA A 196 -2.95 9.40 -9.40
N TYR A 197 -3.07 10.11 -10.53
CA TYR A 197 -4.12 11.11 -10.75
C TYR A 197 -5.47 10.45 -10.99
N GLN A 198 -5.53 9.36 -11.78
CA GLN A 198 -6.74 8.56 -11.95
C GLN A 198 -7.17 7.87 -10.64
N GLN A 199 -6.24 7.37 -9.84
CA GLN A 199 -6.52 6.77 -8.53
C GLN A 199 -7.02 7.82 -7.53
N SER A 200 -6.50 9.05 -7.58
CA SER A 200 -7.02 10.16 -6.76
C SER A 200 -8.41 10.64 -7.21
N GLN A 201 -8.70 10.62 -8.52
CA GLN A 201 -10.05 10.95 -9.03
C GLN A 201 -11.07 9.85 -8.75
N MET A 202 -10.69 8.58 -8.85
CA MET A 202 -11.57 7.47 -8.46
C MET A 202 -11.78 7.43 -6.94
N ALA A 203 -10.77 7.78 -6.14
CA ALA A 203 -10.92 7.97 -4.69
C ALA A 203 -11.87 9.14 -4.39
N ALA A 204 -11.73 10.29 -5.03
CA ALA A 204 -12.63 11.44 -4.86
C ALA A 204 -14.08 11.15 -5.34
N ALA A 205 -14.24 10.43 -6.46
CA ALA A 205 -15.55 10.04 -6.99
C ALA A 205 -16.25 8.97 -6.13
N SER A 206 -15.49 8.02 -5.55
CA SER A 206 -16.03 7.00 -4.64
C SER A 206 -16.42 7.56 -3.27
N ILE A 207 -15.73 8.62 -2.79
CA ILE A 207 -16.09 9.38 -1.58
C ILE A 207 -17.42 10.13 -1.78
N MET A 208 -17.69 10.66 -2.97
CA MET A 208 -18.98 11.30 -3.27
C MET A 208 -20.12 10.30 -3.54
N ALA A 209 -19.82 9.12 -4.09
CA ALA A 209 -20.84 8.13 -4.43
C ALA A 209 -21.24 7.21 -3.28
N ASN A 210 -20.38 6.98 -2.28
CA ASN A 210 -20.70 6.09 -1.17
C ASN A 210 -19.93 6.41 0.14
N PRO A 211 -20.38 7.42 0.91
CA PRO A 211 -19.73 7.84 2.16
C PRO A 211 -19.69 6.75 3.24
N LEU A 212 -20.49 5.69 3.10
CA LEU A 212 -20.54 4.54 4.02
C LEU A 212 -19.44 3.49 3.78
N GLY A 213 -18.91 3.36 2.55
CA GLY A 213 -17.82 2.41 2.23
C GLY A 213 -16.45 2.83 2.78
N PHE A 214 -16.26 4.12 2.97
CA PHE A 214 -15.07 4.71 3.60
C PHE A 214 -15.00 4.41 5.11
N GLY A 215 -16.13 4.05 5.74
CA GLY A 215 -16.23 3.78 7.18
C GLY A 215 -15.56 2.49 7.65
N LEU A 216 -15.37 1.48 6.79
CA LEU A 216 -14.86 0.16 7.21
C LEU A 216 -13.32 0.04 7.13
N GLY A 217 -12.67 0.73 6.19
CA GLY A 217 -11.21 0.91 6.22
C GLY A 217 -10.76 1.79 7.40
N GLN A 218 -11.63 2.71 7.81
CA GLN A 218 -11.45 3.48 9.03
C GLN A 218 -11.80 2.73 10.30
N ALA A 219 -12.68 1.72 10.26
CA ALA A 219 -13.06 0.97 11.45
C ALA A 219 -11.84 0.32 12.15
N ALA A 220 -10.83 -0.13 11.41
CA ALA A 220 -9.59 -0.67 11.99
C ALA A 220 -8.77 0.38 12.76
N SER A 221 -8.69 1.61 12.26
CA SER A 221 -8.02 2.72 12.95
C SER A 221 -8.93 3.42 13.98
N PHE A 222 -10.25 3.32 13.82
CA PHE A 222 -11.27 3.76 14.78
C PHE A 222 -11.26 2.87 16.04
N MET A 223 -10.98 1.56 15.88
CA MET A 223 -10.87 0.58 16.96
C MET A 223 -9.53 0.64 17.71
N THR A 224 -8.45 1.14 17.09
CA THR A 224 -7.13 1.35 17.74
C THR A 224 -6.91 2.79 18.22
N GLY A 225 -7.91 3.66 18.07
CA GLY A 225 -7.85 5.06 18.51
C GLY A 225 -6.99 5.99 17.64
N GLY A 226 -6.53 5.51 16.48
CA GLY A 226 -5.70 6.26 15.53
C GLY A 226 -6.42 7.42 14.86
N ILE A 227 -5.63 8.38 14.37
CA ILE A 227 -6.12 9.54 13.61
C ILE A 227 -6.42 9.10 12.17
N VAL A 228 -7.68 9.21 11.76
CA VAL A 228 -8.19 8.83 10.43
C VAL A 228 -8.74 10.02 9.66
N ALA A 229 -8.91 9.92 8.35
CA ALA A 229 -9.65 10.93 7.59
C ALA A 229 -11.05 11.16 8.19
N GLY A 230 -11.53 12.40 8.24
CA GLY A 230 -12.72 12.80 8.99
C GLY A 230 -12.49 13.03 10.49
N SER A 231 -11.35 12.63 11.07
CA SER A 231 -11.06 12.92 12.48
C SER A 231 -10.89 14.43 12.72
N LYS A 232 -11.47 14.92 13.81
CA LYS A 232 -11.14 16.24 14.37
C LYS A 232 -9.81 16.15 15.11
N VAL A 233 -8.89 17.02 14.76
CA VAL A 233 -7.52 17.05 15.28
C VAL A 233 -7.11 18.44 15.68
N LYS A 234 -6.10 18.52 16.54
CA LYS A 234 -5.33 19.73 16.81
C LYS A 234 -3.98 19.61 16.14
N VAL A 235 -3.59 20.66 15.44
CA VAL A 235 -2.32 20.73 14.72
C VAL A 235 -1.44 21.73 15.45
N ALA A 236 -0.32 21.26 16.00
CA ALA A 236 0.70 22.11 16.59
C ALA A 236 1.47 22.85 15.49
N TRP A 237 1.60 24.17 15.63
CA TRP A 237 2.27 25.02 14.66
C TRP A 237 3.58 25.58 15.21
N SER A 238 4.38 26.21 14.34
CA SER A 238 5.71 26.74 14.69
C SER A 238 5.66 27.89 15.71
N ASP A 239 4.51 28.51 15.90
CA ASP A 239 4.28 29.57 16.88
C ASP A 239 3.93 29.02 18.28
N GLY A 240 3.89 27.70 18.45
CA GLY A 240 3.55 27.03 19.70
C GLY A 240 2.04 26.89 19.95
N ASN A 241 1.19 27.44 19.07
CA ASN A 241 -0.26 27.31 19.17
C ASN A 241 -0.74 26.02 18.52
N GLN A 242 -1.94 25.58 18.91
CA GLN A 242 -2.64 24.45 18.31
C GLN A 242 -3.89 24.92 17.60
N TYR A 243 -4.06 24.50 16.36
CA TYR A 243 -5.18 24.89 15.52
C TYR A 243 -6.11 23.71 15.27
N PRO A 244 -7.44 23.89 15.42
CA PRO A 244 -8.40 22.85 15.08
C PRO A 244 -8.40 22.61 13.57
N ALA A 245 -8.43 21.33 13.20
CA ALA A 245 -8.52 20.92 11.81
C ALA A 245 -9.29 19.59 11.68
N SER A 246 -9.66 19.24 10.45
CA SER A 246 -10.25 17.95 10.11
C SER A 246 -9.30 17.23 9.16
N VAL A 247 -8.95 15.98 9.45
CA VAL A 247 -8.10 15.20 8.55
C VAL A 247 -8.88 14.91 7.26
N MET A 248 -8.35 15.24 6.10
CA MET A 248 -8.94 14.89 4.81
C MET A 248 -8.36 13.59 4.26
N GLN A 249 -7.06 13.35 4.49
CA GLN A 249 -6.36 12.16 4.01
C GLN A 249 -5.22 11.78 4.97
N ALA A 250 -4.95 10.47 5.10
CA ALA A 250 -3.81 9.95 5.82
C ALA A 250 -2.79 9.34 4.85
N ALA A 251 -1.50 9.62 5.06
CA ALA A 251 -0.38 9.02 4.36
C ALA A 251 0.69 8.58 5.38
N PRO A 252 1.68 7.75 4.99
CA PRO A 252 2.76 7.39 5.90
C PRO A 252 3.48 8.65 6.43
N ASN A 253 3.49 8.82 7.76
CA ASN A 253 4.12 9.92 8.50
C ASN A 253 3.54 11.33 8.33
N GLN A 254 2.40 11.51 7.64
CA GLN A 254 1.78 12.82 7.47
C GLN A 254 0.27 12.73 7.22
N TYR A 255 -0.44 13.81 7.56
CA TYR A 255 -1.86 13.96 7.37
C TYR A 255 -2.14 15.19 6.50
N LEU A 256 -3.03 15.07 5.53
CA LEU A 256 -3.64 16.22 4.90
C LEU A 256 -4.77 16.68 5.79
N VAL A 257 -4.69 17.88 6.32
CA VAL A 257 -5.72 18.46 7.20
C VAL A 257 -6.36 19.67 6.53
N GLN A 258 -7.63 19.90 6.84
CA GLN A 258 -8.36 21.12 6.48
C GLN A 258 -8.67 21.91 7.74
N PHE A 259 -8.19 23.14 7.79
CA PHE A 259 -8.45 24.08 8.88
C PHE A 259 -9.82 24.76 8.71
N ASP A 260 -10.33 25.37 9.78
CA ASP A 260 -11.63 26.05 9.77
C ASP A 260 -11.71 27.23 8.79
N ASN A 261 -10.57 27.81 8.42
CA ASN A 261 -10.48 28.86 7.38
C ASN A 261 -10.55 28.29 5.94
N GLY A 262 -10.76 26.98 5.78
CA GLY A 262 -10.83 26.29 4.50
C GLY A 262 -9.48 25.93 3.88
N SER A 263 -8.36 26.39 4.45
CA SER A 263 -7.02 26.04 3.96
C SER A 263 -6.70 24.56 4.21
N GLN A 264 -5.95 23.96 3.29
CA GLN A 264 -5.52 22.58 3.37
C GLN A 264 -4.00 22.51 3.41
N GLN A 265 -3.46 21.66 4.29
CA GLN A 265 -2.02 21.51 4.41
C GLN A 265 -1.62 20.10 4.81
N TRP A 266 -0.50 19.63 4.26
CA TRP A 266 0.17 18.44 4.73
C TRP A 266 0.96 18.76 6.00
N VAL A 267 0.65 18.03 7.07
CA VAL A 267 1.28 18.19 8.38
C VAL A 267 1.85 16.85 8.83
N PRO A 268 3.07 16.85 9.39
CA PRO A 268 3.71 15.63 9.83
C PRO A 268 2.95 15.02 11.00
N SER A 269 2.97 13.69 11.12
CA SER A 269 2.15 12.96 12.09
C SER A 269 2.45 13.31 13.55
N ASN A 270 3.67 13.79 13.85
CA ASN A 270 4.07 14.25 15.18
C ASN A 270 3.51 15.64 15.55
N ALA A 271 3.04 16.42 14.57
CA ALA A 271 2.41 17.72 14.79
C ALA A 271 0.90 17.61 14.97
N VAL A 272 0.32 16.41 14.88
CA VAL A 272 -1.12 16.17 14.88
C VAL A 272 -1.51 15.36 16.10
N SER A 273 -2.43 15.90 16.90
CA SER A 273 -3.02 15.21 18.05
C SER A 273 -4.55 15.15 17.92
N LYS A 274 -5.18 14.18 18.57
CA LYS A 274 -6.64 14.06 18.58
C LYS A 274 -7.23 15.26 19.36
N ALA A 275 -8.24 15.92 18.79
CA ALA A 275 -8.83 17.13 19.36
C ALA A 275 -9.55 16.87 20.69
#